data_AF-A0A8S2UWL2-F1
#
_entry.id   AF-A0A8S2UWL2-F1
#
_cell.length_a   1.000
_cell.length_b   1.000
_cell.length_c   1.000
_cell.angle_alpha   90.00
_cell.angle_beta   90.00
_cell.angle_gamma   90.00
#
_symmetry.space_group_name_H-M   'P 1'
#
loop_
_entity.id
_entity.type
_entity.pdbx_description
1 polymer ?
#
loop_
_entity_poly.entity_id
_entity_poly.type
_entity_poly.pdbx_seq_one_letter_code
_entity_poly.pdbx_strand_id
1 'polypeptide(L)'
;MQAVSVSILIYFALFIANCCGSADVHVNSTFILDSSNRVRIYHGANFVVKQFPWYPPELLDPNYVAQLSKSGFNVIRLGMMWSGVEPQPQKYNVTYLNTMQKIIALLESNNIFVFLDMHQDVLSNRTGTYDGIPGWLYDRLPPPEHPYPWPLQTAPSYENWFLGYLTEACSHAFQCLYNNTAGATDAMGNFWK
;
A
#
# COMPACT_ATOMS: atom_id res chain seq x y z
N MET A 1 37.75 -4.07 -66.15
CA MET A 1 37.55 -4.19 -64.69
C MET A 1 36.56 -3.12 -64.25
N GLN A 2 35.29 -3.48 -64.13
CA GLN A 2 34.26 -2.61 -63.54
C GLN A 2 34.00 -3.09 -62.12
N ALA A 3 34.24 -2.23 -61.13
CA ALA A 3 33.92 -2.50 -59.74
C ALA A 3 32.42 -2.23 -59.52
N VAL A 4 31.68 -3.26 -59.10
CA VAL A 4 30.29 -3.12 -58.64
C VAL A 4 30.35 -2.89 -57.13
N SER A 5 30.03 -1.67 -56.70
CA SER A 5 29.83 -1.35 -55.29
C SER A 5 28.42 -1.75 -54.88
N VAL A 6 28.30 -2.70 -53.94
CA VAL A 6 27.03 -3.08 -53.32
C VAL A 6 26.92 -2.34 -51.99
N SER A 7 26.13 -1.26 -51.98
CA SER A 7 25.81 -0.52 -50.76
C SER A 7 24.69 -1.25 -50.01
N ILE A 8 25.03 -1.90 -48.89
CA ILE A 8 24.05 -2.47 -47.95
C ILE A 8 23.52 -1.32 -47.07
N LEU A 9 22.30 -0.88 -47.34
CA LEU A 9 21.56 0.04 -46.48
C LEU A 9 20.96 -0.74 -45.30
N ILE A 10 21.61 -0.66 -44.13
CA ILE A 10 21.03 -1.13 -42.87
C ILE A 10 20.06 -0.06 -42.37
N TYR A 11 18.76 -0.30 -42.55
CA TYR A 11 17.71 0.48 -41.90
C TYR A 11 17.68 0.15 -40.40
N PHE A 12 18.33 0.96 -39.58
CA PHE A 12 18.07 1.00 -38.14
C PHE A 12 16.70 1.67 -37.93
N ALA A 13 15.65 0.86 -37.85
CA ALA A 13 14.36 1.31 -37.36
C ALA A 13 14.47 1.55 -35.84
N LEU A 14 14.79 2.79 -35.46
CA LEU A 14 14.57 3.29 -34.11
C LEU A 14 13.06 3.31 -33.86
N PHE A 15 12.53 2.23 -33.29
CA PHE A 15 11.24 2.27 -32.62
C PHE A 15 11.42 3.11 -31.35
N ILE A 16 11.22 4.42 -31.48
CA ILE A 16 10.85 5.25 -30.34
C ILE A 16 9.41 4.84 -30.01
N ALA A 17 9.27 3.78 -29.21
CA ALA A 17 8.04 3.56 -28.49
C ALA A 17 7.86 4.78 -27.59
N ASN A 18 6.89 5.62 -27.91
CA ASN A 18 6.35 6.61 -26.99
C ASN A 18 5.90 5.83 -25.73
N CYS A 19 6.76 5.75 -24.73
CA CYS A 19 6.43 5.25 -23.39
C CYS A 19 5.57 6.31 -22.68
N CYS A 20 4.41 6.61 -23.26
CA CYS A 20 3.37 7.37 -22.61
C CYS A 20 2.16 6.44 -22.54
N GLY A 21 2.21 5.56 -21.55
CA GLY A 21 1.13 4.71 -21.15
C GLY A 21 1.35 4.39 -19.70
N SER A 22 0.31 4.55 -18.88
CA SER A 22 0.15 3.82 -17.62
C SER A 22 0.85 2.48 -17.76
N ALA A 23 1.73 2.15 -16.81
CA ALA A 23 2.50 0.93 -16.88
C ALA A 23 1.59 -0.24 -16.53
N ASP A 24 0.67 -0.54 -17.43
CA ASP A 24 -0.27 -1.64 -17.32
C ASP A 24 0.56 -2.91 -17.18
N VAL A 25 0.24 -3.65 -16.12
CA VAL A 25 0.83 -4.92 -15.81
C VAL A 25 -0.26 -5.98 -15.79
N HIS A 26 0.11 -7.18 -16.25
CA HIS A 26 -0.74 -8.35 -16.17
C HIS A 26 0.01 -9.48 -15.51
N VAL A 27 -0.73 -10.44 -14.97
CA VAL A 27 -0.16 -11.60 -14.29
C VAL A 27 -0.41 -12.84 -15.13
N ASN A 28 0.57 -13.73 -15.16
CA ASN A 28 0.33 -15.14 -15.49
C ASN A 28 0.45 -15.99 -14.20
N SER A 29 0.60 -17.31 -14.32
CA SER A 29 0.72 -18.21 -13.17
C SER A 29 1.92 -17.93 -12.26
N THR A 30 2.93 -17.20 -12.74
CA THR A 30 4.26 -17.13 -12.11
C THR A 30 4.81 -15.70 -12.04
N PHE A 31 4.50 -14.86 -13.02
CA PHE A 31 5.16 -13.58 -13.22
C PHE A 31 4.16 -12.43 -13.37
N ILE A 32 4.61 -11.27 -12.89
CA ILE A 32 4.05 -9.97 -13.27
C ILE A 32 4.78 -9.54 -14.54
N LEU A 33 4.01 -9.25 -15.57
CA LEU A 33 4.47 -8.91 -16.91
C LEU A 33 4.07 -7.48 -17.23
N ASP A 34 4.89 -6.78 -18.01
CA ASP A 34 4.46 -5.54 -18.65
C ASP A 34 3.68 -5.79 -19.95
N SER A 35 3.14 -4.72 -20.53
CA SER A 35 2.40 -4.76 -21.80
C SER A 35 3.19 -5.36 -22.99
N SER A 36 4.51 -5.47 -22.89
CA SER A 36 5.39 -6.12 -23.88
C SER A 36 5.76 -7.56 -23.52
N ASN A 37 5.09 -8.16 -22.52
CA ASN A 37 5.34 -9.50 -21.98
C ASN A 37 6.74 -9.71 -21.38
N ARG A 38 7.41 -8.64 -20.93
CA ARG A 38 8.67 -8.77 -20.18
C ARG A 38 8.36 -8.98 -18.70
N VAL A 39 9.13 -9.85 -18.04
CA VAL A 39 9.04 -10.04 -16.58
C VAL A 39 9.48 -8.77 -15.87
N ARG A 40 8.61 -8.25 -15.00
CA ARG A 40 8.92 -7.13 -14.10
C ARG A 40 9.52 -7.69 -12.81
N ILE A 41 10.66 -7.15 -12.41
CA ILE A 41 11.27 -7.41 -11.10
C ILE A 41 11.21 -6.11 -10.30
N TYR A 42 10.64 -6.18 -9.11
CA TYR A 42 10.37 -5.02 -8.27
C TYR A 42 11.37 -4.92 -7.12
N HIS A 43 12.09 -3.81 -7.03
CA HIS A 43 13.00 -3.48 -5.94
C HIS A 43 12.61 -2.11 -5.37
N GLY A 44 12.33 -2.09 -4.06
CA GLY A 44 11.58 -1.01 -3.46
C GLY A 44 11.80 -0.85 -1.96
N ALA A 45 11.05 0.08 -1.40
CA ALA A 45 11.00 0.33 0.03
C ALA A 45 9.54 0.47 0.52
N ASN A 46 9.36 0.37 1.84
CA ASN A 46 8.09 0.60 2.51
C ASN A 46 8.06 2.05 3.02
N PHE A 47 6.98 2.76 2.74
CA PHE A 47 6.68 4.05 3.35
C PHE A 47 5.31 3.98 3.99
N VAL A 48 5.29 3.76 5.31
CA VAL A 48 4.06 3.58 6.08
C VAL A 48 4.11 4.48 7.30
N VAL A 49 3.23 5.47 7.35
CA VAL A 49 3.06 6.35 8.50
C VAL A 49 1.82 5.90 9.27
N LYS A 50 2.04 5.33 10.45
CA LYS A 50 1.05 4.65 11.28
C LYS A 50 0.27 5.58 12.21
N GLN A 51 0.59 6.88 12.21
CA GLN A 51 -0.03 7.90 13.05
C GLN A 51 -0.49 9.06 12.18
N PHE A 52 -1.40 9.91 12.70
CA PHE A 52 -1.81 11.13 12.00
C PHE A 52 -0.57 11.94 11.57
N PRO A 53 -0.47 12.39 10.31
CA PRO A 53 -1.53 12.46 9.30
C PRO A 53 -1.61 11.28 8.31
N TRP A 54 -0.98 10.14 8.63
CA TRP A 54 -1.08 8.85 7.91
C TRP A 54 -0.53 8.82 6.48
N TYR A 55 0.37 9.73 6.13
CA TYR A 55 1.13 9.72 4.88
C TYR A 55 2.59 10.15 5.12
N PRO A 56 3.55 9.69 4.30
CA PRO A 56 4.97 10.08 4.36
C PRO A 56 5.20 11.45 3.68
N PRO A 57 5.38 12.56 4.42
CA PRO A 57 5.53 13.89 3.83
C PRO A 57 6.75 14.02 2.90
N GLU A 58 7.80 13.23 3.11
CA GLU A 58 8.98 13.19 2.25
C GLU A 58 8.68 12.75 0.81
N LEU A 59 7.60 11.97 0.59
CA LEU A 59 7.16 11.59 -0.75
C LEU A 59 6.38 12.70 -1.48
N LEU A 60 6.20 13.86 -0.86
CA LEU A 60 5.74 15.08 -1.53
C LEU A 60 6.89 15.96 -2.03
N ASP A 61 8.15 15.64 -1.70
CA ASP A 61 9.33 16.34 -2.20
C ASP A 61 9.82 15.72 -3.52
N PRO A 62 9.74 16.43 -4.66
CA PRO A 62 10.22 15.94 -5.94
C PRO A 62 11.70 15.56 -5.94
N ASN A 63 12.54 16.24 -5.15
CA ASN A 63 13.96 15.93 -5.09
C ASN A 63 14.22 14.62 -4.37
N TYR A 64 13.45 14.32 -3.32
CA TYR A 64 13.53 13.05 -2.62
C TYR A 64 13.08 11.89 -3.51
N VAL A 65 11.94 12.04 -4.18
CA VAL A 65 11.42 11.00 -5.10
C VAL A 65 12.35 10.77 -6.29
N ALA A 66 12.92 11.83 -6.87
CA ALA A 66 13.92 11.71 -7.93
C ALA A 66 15.18 10.97 -7.47
N GLN A 67 15.59 11.13 -6.21
CA GLN A 67 16.72 10.39 -5.65
C GLN A 67 16.40 8.90 -5.50
N LEU A 68 15.19 8.54 -5.05
CA LEU A 68 14.76 7.13 -5.00
C LEU A 68 14.88 6.45 -6.36
N SER A 69 14.37 7.11 -7.42
CA SER A 69 14.45 6.60 -8.79
C SER A 69 15.91 6.45 -9.26
N LYS A 70 16.76 7.45 -9.00
CA LYS A 70 18.21 7.40 -9.31
C LYS A 70 18.95 6.29 -8.56
N SER A 71 18.50 5.94 -7.36
CA SER A 71 19.02 4.81 -6.58
C SER A 71 18.55 3.44 -7.10
N GLY A 72 17.72 3.40 -8.14
CA GLY A 72 17.24 2.18 -8.79
C GLY A 72 15.98 1.59 -8.18
N PHE A 73 15.32 2.31 -7.26
CA PHE A 73 13.99 1.90 -6.80
C PHE A 73 12.98 2.03 -7.93
N ASN A 74 12.16 1.00 -8.12
CA ASN A 74 11.11 0.98 -9.13
C ASN A 74 9.73 0.64 -8.57
N VAL A 75 9.62 0.41 -7.25
CA VAL A 75 8.34 0.29 -6.55
C VAL A 75 8.44 0.89 -5.15
N ILE A 76 7.33 1.42 -4.65
CA ILE A 76 7.13 1.76 -3.24
C ILE A 76 5.88 1.05 -2.73
N ARG A 77 6.01 0.34 -1.61
CA ARG A 77 4.86 -0.11 -0.82
C ARG A 77 4.40 1.05 0.04
N LEU A 78 3.30 1.68 -0.38
CA LEU A 78 2.77 2.90 0.23
C LEU A 78 1.63 2.54 1.18
N GLY A 79 1.86 2.78 2.47
CA GLY A 79 0.86 2.57 3.50
C GLY A 79 -0.31 3.54 3.37
N MET A 80 -1.53 3.01 3.44
CA MET A 80 -2.79 3.74 3.43
C MET A 80 -3.61 3.27 4.63
N MET A 81 -3.83 4.15 5.61
CA MET A 81 -4.58 3.75 6.81
C MET A 81 -6.08 3.87 6.56
N TRP A 82 -6.87 2.89 7.00
CA TRP A 82 -8.33 2.95 6.88
C TRP A 82 -8.90 4.14 7.66
N SER A 83 -8.39 4.42 8.87
CA SER A 83 -8.74 5.66 9.61
C SER A 83 -8.44 6.95 8.85
N GLY A 84 -7.41 6.95 7.98
CA GLY A 84 -7.08 8.07 7.11
C GLY A 84 -8.11 8.25 6.00
N VAL A 85 -8.56 7.15 5.38
CA VAL A 85 -9.54 7.13 4.27
C VAL A 85 -10.96 7.38 4.75
N GLU A 86 -11.40 6.70 5.81
CA GLU A 86 -12.77 6.68 6.31
C GLU A 86 -12.77 6.91 7.84
N PRO A 87 -12.54 8.14 8.32
CA PRO A 87 -12.48 8.45 9.75
C PRO A 87 -13.82 8.26 10.48
N GLN A 88 -14.94 8.27 9.77
CA GLN A 88 -16.27 7.96 10.26
C GLN A 88 -17.01 7.08 9.25
N PRO A 89 -17.98 6.25 9.68
CA PRO A 89 -18.72 5.37 8.78
C PRO A 89 -19.28 6.15 7.58
N GLN A 90 -18.90 5.72 6.37
CA GLN A 90 -19.31 6.29 5.08
C GLN A 90 -18.94 7.77 4.87
N LYS A 91 -17.99 8.30 5.64
CA LYS A 91 -17.47 9.67 5.46
C LYS A 91 -16.00 9.62 5.07
N TYR A 92 -15.76 9.70 3.77
CA TYR A 92 -14.42 9.63 3.21
C TYR A 92 -13.67 10.96 3.35
N ASN A 93 -12.41 10.89 3.74
CA ASN A 93 -11.53 12.04 3.89
C ASN A 93 -10.90 12.41 2.54
N VAL A 94 -11.62 13.24 1.78
CA VAL A 94 -11.18 13.71 0.46
C VAL A 94 -9.84 14.44 0.54
N THR A 95 -9.55 15.16 1.62
CA THR A 95 -8.26 15.85 1.80
C THR A 95 -7.10 14.86 1.88
N TYR A 96 -7.26 13.76 2.64
CA TYR A 96 -6.27 12.70 2.72
C TYR A 96 -6.08 12.00 1.37
N LEU A 97 -7.17 11.61 0.71
CA LEU A 97 -7.12 10.95 -0.60
C LEU A 97 -6.44 11.83 -1.66
N ASN A 98 -6.69 13.13 -1.68
CA ASN A 98 -6.02 14.08 -2.57
C ASN A 98 -4.50 14.15 -2.30
N THR A 99 -4.07 14.05 -1.05
CA THR A 99 -2.64 14.00 -0.70
C THR A 99 -2.01 12.69 -1.17
N MET A 100 -2.68 11.55 -0.96
CA MET A 100 -2.21 10.25 -1.45
C MET A 100 -2.09 10.25 -2.98
N GLN A 101 -3.06 10.81 -3.70
CA GLN A 101 -3.00 10.96 -5.15
C GLN A 101 -1.81 11.80 -5.62
N LYS A 102 -1.44 12.87 -4.92
CA LYS A 102 -0.25 13.68 -5.24
C LYS A 102 1.04 12.88 -5.06
N ILE A 103 1.14 12.10 -3.99
CA ILE A 103 2.28 11.20 -3.75
C ILE A 103 2.38 10.17 -4.88
N ILE A 104 1.27 9.50 -5.21
CA ILE A 104 1.22 8.48 -6.28
C ILE A 104 1.63 9.10 -7.62
N ALA A 105 1.06 10.24 -8.01
CA ALA A 105 1.38 10.90 -9.27
C ALA A 105 2.87 11.30 -9.36
N LEU A 106 3.48 11.73 -8.25
CA LEU A 106 4.90 12.07 -8.22
C LEU A 106 5.81 10.84 -8.30
N LEU A 107 5.43 9.72 -7.67
CA LEU A 107 6.14 8.45 -7.81
C LEU A 107 6.06 7.93 -9.26
N GLU A 108 4.85 7.94 -9.83
CA GLU A 108 4.60 7.53 -11.22
C GLU A 108 5.38 8.38 -12.21
N SER A 109 5.44 9.72 -12.03
CA SER A 109 6.23 10.60 -12.90
C SER A 109 7.73 10.32 -12.84
N ASN A 110 8.20 9.57 -11.84
CA ASN A 110 9.58 9.14 -11.67
C ASN A 110 9.79 7.65 -12.00
N ASN A 111 8.83 7.02 -12.70
CA ASN A 111 8.83 5.60 -13.08
C ASN A 111 8.88 4.64 -11.87
N ILE A 112 8.34 5.06 -10.73
CA ILE A 112 8.22 4.24 -9.53
C ILE A 112 6.77 3.77 -9.41
N PHE A 113 6.57 2.45 -9.42
CA PHE A 113 5.28 1.84 -9.18
C PHE A 113 4.83 2.04 -7.73
N VAL A 114 3.53 2.07 -7.51
CA VAL A 114 2.96 2.09 -6.16
C VAL A 114 2.23 0.78 -5.89
N PHE A 115 2.60 0.11 -4.81
CA PHE A 115 1.80 -0.95 -4.21
C PHE A 115 1.06 -0.36 -2.99
N LEU A 116 -0.24 -0.11 -3.14
CA LEU A 116 -1.06 0.40 -2.05
C LEU A 116 -1.30 -0.67 -0.99
N ASP A 117 -1.03 -0.32 0.25
CA ASP A 117 -1.04 -1.21 1.39
C ASP A 117 -2.01 -0.69 2.46
N MET A 118 -3.19 -1.29 2.57
CA MET A 118 -4.04 -1.06 3.75
C MET A 118 -3.38 -1.74 4.95
N HIS A 119 -2.64 -0.94 5.70
CA HIS A 119 -1.72 -1.45 6.69
C HIS A 119 -2.41 -1.62 8.05
N GLN A 120 -2.05 -2.69 8.77
CA GLN A 120 -2.51 -2.92 10.15
C GLN A 120 -1.40 -3.64 10.93
N ASP A 121 -1.26 -3.34 12.22
CA ASP A 121 -0.60 -4.21 13.20
C ASP A 121 -1.50 -4.30 14.42
N VAL A 122 -1.76 -5.50 14.92
CA VAL A 122 -2.62 -5.73 16.10
C VAL A 122 -4.00 -5.08 15.89
N LEU A 123 -4.46 -5.02 14.64
CA LEU A 123 -5.79 -4.61 14.18
C LEU A 123 -6.24 -3.17 14.44
N SER A 124 -6.12 -2.61 15.64
CA SER A 124 -6.70 -1.31 15.99
C SER A 124 -5.98 -0.63 17.15
N ASN A 125 -6.12 0.70 17.28
CA ASN A 125 -5.67 1.40 18.48
C ASN A 125 -6.39 0.93 19.76
N ARG A 126 -7.56 0.30 19.63
CA ARG A 126 -8.32 -0.28 20.74
C ARG A 126 -7.64 -1.51 21.36
N THR A 127 -6.69 -2.10 20.64
CA THR A 127 -5.92 -3.29 21.02
C THR A 127 -4.43 -2.99 21.18
N GLY A 128 -4.07 -1.71 21.41
CA GLY A 128 -2.76 -1.30 21.89
C GLY A 128 -1.79 -0.74 20.85
N THR A 129 -2.18 -0.62 19.59
CA THR A 129 -1.30 -0.12 18.52
C THR A 129 -1.94 1.07 17.78
N TYR A 130 -1.82 1.11 16.46
CA TYR A 130 -2.40 2.12 15.59
C TYR A 130 -3.63 1.56 14.87
N ASP A 131 -4.34 2.42 14.15
CA ASP A 131 -5.56 2.04 13.46
C ASP A 131 -5.28 1.26 12.17
N GLY A 132 -5.36 -0.07 12.24
CA GLY A 132 -5.57 -0.90 11.07
C GLY A 132 -7.01 -0.80 10.58
N ILE A 133 -7.96 -1.25 11.40
CA ILE A 133 -9.37 -0.89 11.28
C ILE A 133 -9.66 0.37 12.11
N PRO A 134 -10.56 1.23 11.65
CA PRO A 134 -10.90 2.45 12.36
C PRO A 134 -11.66 2.15 13.65
N GLY A 135 -11.48 2.99 14.67
CA GLY A 135 -12.13 2.82 15.96
C GLY A 135 -13.65 2.68 15.88
N TRP A 136 -14.32 3.38 14.96
CA TRP A 136 -15.76 3.25 14.76
C TRP A 136 -16.20 1.85 14.34
N LEU A 137 -15.33 1.07 13.71
CA LEU A 137 -15.64 -0.30 13.30
C LEU A 137 -15.43 -1.23 14.48
N TYR A 138 -14.29 -1.09 15.17
CA TYR A 138 -14.00 -1.85 16.38
C TYR A 138 -15.11 -1.67 17.43
N ASP A 139 -15.53 -0.43 17.68
CA ASP A 139 -16.53 -0.10 18.70
C ASP A 139 -17.93 -0.67 18.38
N ARG A 140 -18.17 -1.16 17.15
CA ARG A 140 -19.40 -1.85 16.75
C ARG A 140 -19.35 -3.37 16.94
N LEU A 141 -18.17 -3.93 17.11
CA LEU A 141 -18.00 -5.36 17.33
C LEU A 141 -18.52 -5.72 18.73
N PRO A 142 -19.05 -6.94 18.93
CA PRO A 142 -19.33 -7.43 20.28
C PRO A 142 -18.01 -7.41 21.08
N PRO A 143 -18.04 -7.03 22.37
CA PRO A 143 -16.83 -7.02 23.18
C PRO A 143 -16.30 -8.45 23.39
N PRO A 144 -14.98 -8.62 23.62
CA PRO A 144 -14.42 -9.89 24.10
C PRO A 144 -14.95 -10.25 25.49
N GLU A 145 -14.73 -11.48 25.93
CA GLU A 145 -15.14 -11.96 27.27
C GLU A 145 -14.33 -11.26 28.36
N HIS A 146 -13.01 -11.10 28.15
CA HIS A 146 -12.13 -10.41 29.08
C HIS A 146 -11.66 -9.05 28.54
N PRO A 147 -11.44 -8.06 29.43
CA PRO A 147 -10.91 -6.77 29.01
C PRO A 147 -9.48 -6.90 28.49
N TYR A 148 -9.13 -6.07 27.49
CA TYR A 148 -7.73 -5.89 27.08
C TYR A 148 -6.89 -5.45 28.30
N PRO A 149 -5.69 -6.03 28.54
CA PRO A 149 -4.89 -6.86 27.62
C PRO A 149 -4.89 -8.36 27.95
N TRP A 150 -5.97 -8.92 28.53
CA TRP A 150 -6.01 -10.35 28.88
C TRP A 150 -5.61 -11.25 27.69
N PRO A 151 -4.82 -12.32 27.91
CA PRO A 151 -4.33 -12.87 29.18
C PRO A 151 -3.03 -12.24 29.69
N LEU A 152 -2.52 -11.19 29.04
CA LEU A 152 -1.34 -10.48 29.51
C LEU A 152 -1.65 -9.67 30.77
N GLN A 153 -0.67 -9.56 31.66
CA GLN A 153 -0.80 -8.76 32.89
C GLN A 153 -0.70 -7.26 32.62
N THR A 154 0.07 -6.88 31.59
CA THR A 154 0.29 -5.50 31.18
C THR A 154 0.15 -5.37 29.68
N ALA A 155 -0.29 -4.19 29.22
CA ALA A 155 -0.38 -3.91 27.80
C ALA A 155 1.05 -3.90 27.20
N PRO A 156 1.25 -4.50 26.01
CA PRO A 156 2.51 -4.39 25.29
C PRO A 156 2.92 -2.93 25.05
N SER A 157 4.23 -2.68 25.14
CA SER A 157 4.88 -1.43 24.79
C SER A 157 5.26 -1.39 23.31
N TYR A 158 5.90 -0.30 22.90
CA TYR A 158 6.46 -0.17 21.55
C TYR A 158 7.52 -1.24 21.23
N GLU A 159 8.27 -1.76 22.21
CA GLU A 159 9.34 -2.73 21.94
C GLU A 159 8.83 -4.16 21.78
N ASN A 160 7.63 -4.45 22.29
CA ASN A 160 7.02 -5.77 22.25
C ASN A 160 5.57 -5.73 21.74
N TRP A 161 5.25 -4.73 20.91
CA TRP A 161 3.91 -4.48 20.35
C TRP A 161 3.27 -5.72 19.74
N PHE A 162 4.07 -6.60 19.14
CA PHE A 162 3.63 -7.86 18.51
C PHE A 162 2.97 -8.82 19.50
N LEU A 163 3.26 -8.72 20.81
CA LEU A 163 2.56 -9.48 21.84
C LEU A 163 1.07 -9.10 21.93
N GLY A 164 0.66 -7.96 21.37
CA GLY A 164 -0.74 -7.55 21.31
C GLY A 164 -1.61 -8.56 20.56
N TYR A 165 -1.04 -9.30 19.59
CA TYR A 165 -1.73 -10.39 18.90
C TYR A 165 -2.11 -11.54 19.84
N LEU A 166 -1.42 -11.72 20.97
CA LEU A 166 -1.73 -12.75 21.96
C LEU A 166 -2.89 -12.36 22.89
N THR A 167 -3.38 -11.11 22.81
CA THR A 167 -4.53 -10.68 23.60
C THR A 167 -5.82 -11.21 23.02
N GLU A 168 -6.77 -11.56 23.89
CA GLU A 168 -8.10 -12.01 23.47
C GLU A 168 -8.82 -10.89 22.71
N ALA A 169 -8.73 -9.64 23.16
CA ALA A 169 -9.38 -8.52 22.49
C ALA A 169 -8.96 -8.40 21.01
N CYS A 170 -7.66 -8.57 20.71
CA CYS A 170 -7.16 -8.58 19.33
C CYS A 170 -7.66 -9.79 18.54
N SER A 171 -7.50 -11.00 19.09
CA SER A 171 -7.91 -12.24 18.43
C SER A 171 -9.43 -12.30 18.18
N HIS A 172 -10.23 -11.86 19.14
CA HIS A 172 -11.69 -11.75 19.05
C HIS A 172 -12.12 -10.75 17.98
N ALA A 173 -11.48 -9.57 17.92
CA ALA A 173 -11.78 -8.58 16.90
C ALA A 173 -11.39 -9.07 15.49
N PHE A 174 -10.29 -9.80 15.33
CA PHE A 174 -9.97 -10.51 14.08
C PHE A 174 -11.03 -11.55 13.74
N GLN A 175 -11.47 -12.35 14.71
CA GLN A 175 -12.52 -13.35 14.50
C GLN A 175 -13.84 -12.70 14.06
N CYS A 176 -14.20 -11.55 14.65
CA CYS A 176 -15.34 -10.77 14.23
C CYS A 176 -15.19 -10.24 12.80
N LEU A 177 -13.99 -9.75 12.43
CA LEU A 177 -13.69 -9.33 11.06
C LEU A 177 -13.79 -10.50 10.07
N TYR A 178 -13.37 -11.72 10.42
CA TYR A 178 -13.46 -12.88 9.54
C TYR A 178 -14.87 -13.47 9.45
N ASN A 179 -15.66 -13.41 10.53
CA ASN A 179 -17.06 -13.86 10.55
C ASN A 179 -18.03 -12.85 9.93
N ASN A 180 -17.54 -11.71 9.42
CA ASN A 180 -18.35 -10.58 9.01
C ASN A 180 -19.34 -10.10 10.08
N THR A 181 -18.96 -10.24 11.36
CA THR A 181 -19.77 -9.77 12.48
C THR A 181 -20.04 -8.27 12.33
N ALA A 182 -21.30 -7.86 12.48
CA ALA A 182 -21.73 -6.48 12.28
C ALA A 182 -21.33 -5.85 10.91
N GLY A 183 -21.13 -6.68 9.88
CA GLY A 183 -20.75 -6.23 8.54
C GLY A 183 -19.29 -5.79 8.41
N ALA A 184 -18.40 -6.26 9.30
CA ALA A 184 -17.01 -5.81 9.33
C ALA A 184 -16.21 -6.16 8.07
N THR A 185 -16.38 -7.36 7.51
CA THR A 185 -15.74 -7.75 6.25
C THR A 185 -16.32 -6.95 5.09
N ASP A 186 -17.63 -6.70 5.09
CA ASP A 186 -18.27 -5.88 4.05
C ASP A 186 -17.76 -4.45 4.06
N ALA A 187 -17.56 -3.88 5.26
CA ALA A 187 -16.95 -2.56 5.43
C ALA A 187 -15.51 -2.54 4.87
N MET A 188 -14.71 -3.57 5.14
CA MET A 188 -13.36 -3.69 4.58
C MET A 188 -13.38 -3.82 3.06
N GLY A 189 -14.34 -4.56 2.50
CA GLY A 189 -14.54 -4.66 1.06
C GLY A 189 -14.95 -3.31 0.45
N ASN A 190 -15.79 -2.53 1.13
CA ASN A 190 -16.21 -1.21 0.67
C ASN A 190 -15.11 -0.15 0.78
N PHE A 191 -14.18 -0.30 1.73
CA PHE A 191 -12.98 0.53 1.80
C PHE A 191 -12.10 0.40 0.55
N TRP A 192 -12.02 -0.79 -0.04
CA TRP A 192 -11.20 -1.08 -1.22
C TRP A 192 -11.86 -0.76 -2.57
N LYS A 193 -13.15 -0.44 -2.59
CA LYS A 193 -13.90 -0.07 -3.81
C LYS A 193 -13.73 1.40 -4.15
#